data_AF-A0A2S7ZEC8-F1
#
_entry.id   AF-A0A2S7ZEC8-F1
#
_cell.length_a   1.000
_cell.length_b   1.000
_cell.length_c   1.000
_cell.angle_alpha   90.00
_cell.angle_beta   90.00
_cell.angle_gamma   90.00
#
_symmetry.space_group_name_H-M   'P 1'
#
loop_
_entity.id
_entity.type
_entity.pdbx_description
1 polymer ?
#
loop_
_entity_poly.entity_id
_entity_poly.type
_entity_poly.pdbx_seq_one_letter_code
_entity_poly.pdbx_strand_id
1 'polypeptide(L)'
;MGLIANYSCLSDVNLKELKAMGAEEEEILESVEEWNDDDELLLDIDKMWDVLHFVLTGVSTDHKDDNNPLSQAVLGITAVEEISDYLAYTEHDKLADIVAALDQFDIENALESFDMKACKEAELYPNIWDYDEEEEEIIDEILHDFEQMKRFYKQVLEANGHVLVSIC
;
A
#
# COMPACT_ATOMS: atom_id res chain seq x y z
N MET A 1 8.63 -17.54 -0.52
CA MET A 1 8.80 -16.08 -0.38
C MET A 1 7.81 -15.46 -1.32
N GLY A 2 7.08 -14.48 -0.83
CA GLY A 2 5.98 -13.83 -1.52
C GLY A 2 6.16 -12.32 -1.41
N LEU A 3 5.44 -11.56 -2.23
CA LEU A 3 5.52 -10.11 -2.29
C LEU A 3 4.82 -9.50 -1.07
N ILE A 4 5.57 -8.76 -0.25
CA ILE A 4 5.09 -8.12 0.97
C ILE A 4 5.04 -6.61 0.77
N ALA A 5 3.95 -5.98 1.23
CA ALA A 5 3.80 -4.54 1.16
C ALA A 5 4.22 -3.83 2.46
N ASN A 6 5.20 -2.94 2.33
CA ASN A 6 5.67 -2.06 3.39
C ASN A 6 5.42 -0.58 3.02
N TYR A 7 5.07 0.22 4.02
CA TYR A 7 4.83 1.65 3.91
C TYR A 7 5.64 2.39 4.98
N SER A 8 6.45 3.37 4.58
CA SER A 8 7.28 4.14 5.51
C SER A 8 7.15 5.65 5.30
N CYS A 9 7.56 6.41 6.33
CA CYS A 9 7.51 7.86 6.35
C CYS A 9 8.79 8.46 5.74
N LEU A 10 8.70 8.84 4.48
CA LEU A 10 9.85 9.40 3.77
C LEU A 10 10.02 10.90 4.08
N SER A 11 11.22 11.29 4.51
CA SER A 11 11.55 12.69 4.80
C SER A 11 11.77 13.53 3.53
N ASP A 12 11.71 14.86 3.67
CA ASP A 12 12.07 15.82 2.62
C ASP A 12 13.51 15.63 2.07
N VAL A 13 14.41 15.06 2.87
CA VAL A 13 15.81 14.81 2.48
C VAL A 13 15.86 13.52 1.66
N ASN A 14 15.31 12.45 2.20
CA ASN A 14 15.31 11.13 1.56
C ASN A 14 14.52 11.14 0.25
N LEU A 15 13.40 11.89 0.16
CA LEU A 15 12.68 12.07 -1.10
C LEU A 15 13.53 12.77 -2.18
N LYS A 16 14.34 13.76 -1.80
CA LYS A 16 15.23 14.44 -2.75
C LYS A 16 16.34 13.52 -3.22
N GLU A 17 16.86 12.71 -2.31
CA GLU A 17 17.88 11.70 -2.58
C GLU A 17 17.36 10.60 -3.51
N LEU A 18 16.20 10.02 -3.22
CA LEU A 18 15.51 9.07 -4.09
C LEU A 18 15.31 9.62 -5.51
N LYS A 19 14.86 10.87 -5.63
CA LYS A 19 14.68 11.55 -6.93
C LYS A 19 16.00 11.83 -7.67
N ALA A 20 17.14 11.85 -6.96
CA ALA A 20 18.45 12.14 -7.53
C ALA A 20 19.21 10.88 -7.99
N MET A 21 18.95 9.72 -7.37
CA MET A 21 19.59 8.43 -7.69
C MET A 21 19.31 7.95 -9.12
N GLY A 22 18.21 8.38 -9.73
CA GLY A 22 17.89 7.98 -11.11
C GLY A 22 17.46 6.51 -11.19
N ALA A 23 18.19 5.69 -11.95
CA ALA A 23 17.87 4.28 -12.19
C ALA A 23 18.97 3.33 -11.63
N GLU A 24 19.72 3.78 -10.63
CA GLU A 24 20.70 2.93 -9.93
C GLU A 24 19.98 2.05 -8.90
N GLU A 25 19.37 0.95 -9.37
CA GLU A 25 18.52 0.05 -8.59
C GLU A 25 19.15 -0.41 -7.27
N GLU A 26 20.41 -0.87 -7.28
CA GLU A 26 21.10 -1.37 -6.08
C GLU A 26 21.23 -0.26 -5.02
N GLU A 27 21.57 0.97 -5.43
CA GLU A 27 21.69 2.12 -4.51
C GLU A 27 20.33 2.54 -3.94
N ILE A 28 19.27 2.50 -4.77
CA ILE A 28 17.90 2.80 -4.34
C ILE A 28 17.44 1.79 -3.30
N LEU A 29 17.58 0.49 -3.56
CA LEU A 29 17.12 -0.56 -2.65
C LEU A 29 17.89 -0.54 -1.32
N GLU A 30 19.22 -0.38 -1.36
CA GLU A 30 20.04 -0.23 -0.15
C GLU A 30 19.58 0.97 0.71
N SER A 31 19.29 2.10 0.07
CA SER A 31 18.84 3.31 0.76
C SER A 31 17.45 3.16 1.37
N VAL A 32 16.54 2.49 0.66
CA VAL A 32 15.18 2.20 1.17
C VAL A 32 15.24 1.29 2.39
N GLU A 33 16.10 0.26 2.37
CA GLU A 33 16.33 -0.60 3.54
C GLU A 33 16.88 0.21 4.74
N GLU A 34 17.89 1.06 4.52
CA GLU A 34 18.47 1.91 5.58
C GLU A 34 17.44 2.87 6.17
N TRP A 35 16.61 3.51 5.33
CA TRP A 35 15.59 4.43 5.82
C TRP A 35 14.52 3.72 6.65
N ASN A 36 14.11 2.51 6.24
CA ASN A 36 13.11 1.73 6.96
C ASN A 36 13.61 1.25 8.33
N ASP A 37 14.91 0.98 8.49
CA ASP A 37 15.51 0.59 9.77
C ASP A 37 15.49 1.74 10.81
N ASP A 38 15.58 2.99 10.33
CA ASP A 38 15.61 4.19 11.17
C ASP A 38 14.21 4.81 11.40
N ASP A 39 13.18 4.35 10.69
CA ASP A 39 11.86 4.98 10.70
C ASP A 39 10.92 4.42 11.79
N GLU A 40 10.48 5.29 12.69
CA GLU A 40 9.50 4.91 13.73
C GLU A 40 8.08 4.77 13.16
N LEU A 41 7.84 5.25 11.93
CA LEU A 41 6.55 5.21 11.24
C LEU A 41 6.61 4.24 10.05
N LEU A 42 6.51 2.95 10.36
CA LEU A 42 6.43 1.85 9.39
C LEU A 42 5.09 1.12 9.53
N LEU A 43 4.53 0.68 8.40
CA LEU A 43 3.40 -0.23 8.30
C LEU A 43 3.78 -1.40 7.38
N ASP A 44 3.56 -2.62 7.86
CA ASP A 44 3.69 -3.87 7.11
C ASP A 44 2.30 -4.54 7.14
N ILE A 45 1.76 -4.86 5.97
CA ILE A 45 0.47 -5.57 5.80
C ILE A 45 0.65 -6.95 5.16
N ASP A 46 1.85 -7.54 5.28
CA ASP A 46 2.28 -8.79 4.66
C ASP A 46 1.83 -8.85 3.18
N LYS A 47 1.04 -9.87 2.83
CA LYS A 47 0.66 -10.18 1.44
C LYS A 47 -0.73 -9.67 1.05
N MET A 48 -1.38 -8.91 1.93
CA MET A 48 -2.80 -8.56 1.79
C MET A 48 -3.05 -7.29 0.96
N TRP A 49 -1.99 -6.70 0.40
CA TRP A 49 -2.08 -5.46 -0.39
C TRP A 49 -3.00 -5.54 -1.60
N ASP A 50 -2.99 -6.64 -2.36
CA ASP A 50 -3.79 -6.74 -3.60
C ASP A 50 -5.28 -6.93 -3.29
N VAL A 51 -5.61 -7.75 -2.27
CA VAL A 51 -6.99 -7.90 -1.80
C VAL A 51 -7.51 -6.66 -1.09
N LEU A 52 -6.66 -5.96 -0.33
CA LEU A 52 -7.02 -4.68 0.26
C LEU A 52 -7.33 -3.66 -0.84
N HIS A 53 -6.49 -3.54 -1.87
CA HIS A 53 -6.76 -2.71 -3.04
C HIS A 53 -8.09 -3.07 -3.71
N PHE A 54 -8.34 -4.36 -3.90
CA PHE A 54 -9.58 -4.85 -4.50
C PHE A 54 -10.83 -4.50 -3.68
N VAL A 55 -10.80 -4.67 -2.36
CA VAL A 55 -11.91 -4.31 -1.47
C VAL A 55 -12.17 -2.79 -1.50
N LEU A 56 -11.10 -1.99 -1.55
CA LEU A 56 -11.20 -0.53 -1.56
C LEU A 56 -11.71 0.05 -2.90
N THR A 57 -11.41 -0.62 -4.03
CA THR A 57 -11.60 -0.03 -5.36
C THR A 57 -12.54 -0.83 -6.27
N GLY A 58 -12.79 -2.10 -5.95
CA GLY A 58 -13.59 -3.04 -6.75
C GLY A 58 -12.88 -3.58 -7.99
N VAL A 59 -11.59 -3.31 -8.18
CA VAL A 59 -10.79 -3.77 -9.32
C VAL A 59 -9.42 -4.27 -8.83
N SER A 60 -8.78 -5.17 -9.58
CA SER A 60 -7.41 -5.60 -9.27
C SER A 60 -6.42 -4.48 -9.53
N THR A 61 -5.21 -4.61 -8.97
CA THR A 61 -4.11 -3.66 -9.15
C THR A 61 -3.69 -3.48 -10.61
N ASP A 62 -3.87 -4.50 -11.45
CA ASP A 62 -3.68 -4.45 -12.93
C ASP A 62 -4.68 -3.54 -13.66
N HIS A 63 -5.83 -3.26 -13.04
CA HIS A 63 -6.90 -2.45 -13.59
C HIS A 63 -7.16 -1.18 -12.78
N LYS A 64 -6.18 -0.77 -11.97
CA LYS A 64 -6.25 0.42 -11.11
C LYS A 64 -6.60 1.70 -11.88
N ASP A 65 -7.30 2.60 -11.19
CA ASP A 65 -7.43 4.01 -11.58
C ASP A 65 -6.37 4.83 -10.84
N ASP A 66 -5.41 5.37 -11.58
CA ASP A 66 -4.31 6.18 -11.02
C ASP A 66 -4.79 7.46 -10.32
N ASN A 67 -6.05 7.87 -10.49
CA ASN A 67 -6.63 9.03 -9.82
C ASN A 67 -7.47 8.68 -8.59
N ASN A 68 -7.67 7.40 -8.28
CA ASN A 68 -8.45 6.98 -7.12
C ASN A 68 -7.58 7.08 -5.85
N PRO A 69 -7.91 7.93 -4.86
CA PRO A 69 -7.10 8.09 -3.65
C PRO A 69 -6.97 6.81 -2.82
N LEU A 70 -7.95 5.90 -2.88
CA LEU A 70 -7.86 4.60 -2.20
C LEU A 70 -6.89 3.66 -2.92
N SER A 71 -6.85 3.71 -4.26
CA SER A 71 -5.81 3.00 -5.02
C SER A 71 -4.42 3.55 -4.70
N GLN A 72 -4.30 4.88 -4.64
CA GLN A 72 -3.05 5.56 -4.29
C GLN A 72 -2.61 5.29 -2.84
N ALA A 73 -3.54 5.02 -1.93
CA ALA A 73 -3.22 4.62 -0.57
C ALA A 73 -2.42 3.30 -0.53
N VAL A 74 -2.81 2.35 -1.38
CA VAL A 74 -2.16 1.03 -1.42
C VAL A 74 -0.90 1.03 -2.27
N LEU A 75 -0.91 1.74 -3.41
CA LEU A 75 0.14 1.64 -4.43
C LEU A 75 1.07 2.86 -4.51
N GLY A 76 0.80 3.94 -3.77
CA GLY A 76 1.48 5.21 -3.97
C GLY A 76 1.05 5.94 -5.25
N ILE A 77 1.60 7.13 -5.48
CA ILE A 77 1.24 7.98 -6.62
C ILE A 77 2.28 7.94 -7.74
N THR A 78 3.57 8.03 -7.39
CA THR A 78 4.66 8.08 -8.38
C THR A 78 5.51 6.83 -8.23
N ALA A 79 5.42 5.92 -9.20
CA ALA A 79 6.29 4.76 -9.27
C ALA A 79 7.75 5.18 -9.50
N VAL A 80 8.65 4.48 -8.84
CA VAL A 80 10.07 4.47 -9.18
C VAL A 80 10.23 3.47 -10.33
N GLU A 81 10.62 3.97 -11.50
CA GLU A 81 10.73 3.19 -12.72
C GLU A 81 12.11 2.50 -12.81
N GLU A 82 12.23 1.50 -13.69
CA GLU A 82 13.49 0.81 -14.02
C GLU A 82 14.14 0.01 -12.87
N ILE A 83 13.35 -0.42 -11.89
CA ILE A 83 13.74 -1.34 -10.81
C ILE A 83 12.92 -2.65 -10.89
N SER A 84 13.43 -3.74 -10.33
CA SER A 84 12.75 -5.05 -10.35
C SER A 84 11.65 -5.17 -9.30
N ASP A 85 11.86 -4.57 -8.13
CA ASP A 85 10.87 -4.46 -7.07
C ASP A 85 9.89 -3.33 -7.35
N TYR A 86 8.69 -3.40 -6.77
CA TYR A 86 7.76 -2.29 -6.88
C TYR A 86 8.03 -1.27 -5.79
N LEU A 87 8.49 -0.07 -6.18
CA LEU A 87 8.57 1.08 -5.29
C LEU A 87 7.74 2.24 -5.84
N ALA A 88 7.07 2.96 -4.95
CA ALA A 88 6.35 4.18 -5.29
C ALA A 88 6.35 5.16 -4.12
N TYR A 89 6.24 6.45 -4.40
CA TYR A 89 6.13 7.47 -3.36
C TYR A 89 4.91 8.37 -3.57
N THR A 90 4.47 8.95 -2.45
CA THR A 90 3.39 9.94 -2.40
C THR A 90 3.88 11.18 -1.66
N GLU A 91 3.87 12.31 -2.36
CA GLU A 91 4.27 13.59 -1.79
C GLU A 91 3.23 14.13 -0.80
N HIS A 92 3.71 14.97 0.13
CA HIS A 92 2.94 15.42 1.30
C HIS A 92 1.63 16.13 0.90
N ASP A 93 1.70 16.93 -0.17
CA ASP A 93 0.58 17.73 -0.67
C ASP A 93 -0.58 16.89 -1.22
N LYS A 94 -0.39 15.58 -1.39
CA LYS A 94 -1.41 14.61 -1.85
C LYS A 94 -1.99 13.77 -0.71
N LEU A 95 -1.30 13.69 0.44
CA LEU A 95 -1.72 12.82 1.55
C LEU A 95 -3.06 13.22 2.15
N ALA A 96 -3.43 14.51 2.10
CA ALA A 96 -4.70 14.98 2.64
C ALA A 96 -5.92 14.35 1.91
N ASP A 97 -5.82 14.17 0.59
CA ASP A 97 -6.89 13.56 -0.20
C ASP A 97 -7.01 12.05 0.09
N ILE A 98 -5.87 11.37 0.27
CA ILE A 98 -5.82 9.95 0.66
C ILE A 98 -6.41 9.75 2.06
N VAL A 99 -5.96 10.52 3.06
CA VAL A 99 -6.49 10.47 4.43
C VAL A 99 -8.00 10.71 4.44
N ALA A 100 -8.48 11.71 3.69
CA ALA A 100 -9.90 12.00 3.60
C ALA A 100 -10.70 10.85 2.97
N ALA A 101 -10.16 10.17 1.96
CA ALA A 101 -10.80 9.03 1.32
C ALA A 101 -10.83 7.81 2.25
N LEU A 102 -9.72 7.48 2.91
CA LEU A 102 -9.65 6.39 3.89
C LEU A 102 -10.59 6.63 5.07
N ASP A 103 -10.74 7.87 5.54
CA ASP A 103 -11.66 8.21 6.63
C ASP A 103 -13.14 8.14 6.24
N GLN A 104 -13.46 8.32 4.95
CA GLN A 104 -14.82 8.27 4.43
C GLN A 104 -15.23 6.86 3.97
N PHE A 105 -14.26 5.97 3.75
CA PHE A 105 -14.52 4.63 3.27
C PHE A 105 -15.13 3.74 4.36
N ASP A 106 -16.26 3.12 4.04
CA ASP A 106 -16.98 2.21 4.93
C ASP A 106 -16.51 0.77 4.67
N ILE A 107 -15.40 0.41 5.33
CA ILE A 107 -14.77 -0.91 5.19
C ILE A 107 -15.68 -2.04 5.68
N GLU A 108 -16.44 -1.81 6.75
CA GLU A 108 -17.36 -2.82 7.30
C GLU A 108 -18.43 -3.16 6.27
N ASN A 109 -19.05 -2.15 5.66
CA ASN A 109 -20.03 -2.36 4.60
C ASN A 109 -19.43 -2.97 3.33
N ALA A 110 -18.18 -2.63 2.97
CA ALA A 110 -17.52 -3.25 1.82
C ALA A 110 -17.30 -4.76 2.04
N LEU A 111 -16.87 -5.13 3.24
CA LEU A 111 -16.59 -6.52 3.63
C LEU A 111 -17.86 -7.38 3.76
N GLU A 112 -19.05 -6.81 3.95
CA GLU A 112 -20.31 -7.57 3.88
C GLU A 112 -20.52 -8.28 2.52
N SER A 113 -19.87 -7.78 1.47
CA SER A 113 -19.93 -8.32 0.11
C SER A 113 -18.64 -9.02 -0.33
N PHE A 114 -17.71 -9.26 0.60
CA PHE A 114 -16.48 -9.98 0.32
C PHE A 114 -16.78 -11.39 -0.20
N ASP A 115 -16.06 -11.81 -1.23
CA ASP A 115 -16.23 -13.11 -1.86
C ASP A 115 -14.88 -13.65 -2.32
N MET A 116 -14.47 -14.77 -1.73
CA MET A 116 -13.25 -15.50 -2.10
C MET A 116 -13.26 -15.89 -3.59
N LYS A 117 -14.42 -16.22 -4.16
CA LYS A 117 -14.53 -16.60 -5.57
C LYS A 117 -14.27 -15.40 -6.49
N ALA A 118 -14.75 -14.22 -6.11
CA ALA A 118 -14.44 -12.99 -6.84
C ALA A 118 -12.93 -12.68 -6.77
N CYS A 119 -12.30 -12.87 -5.60
CA CYS A 119 -10.85 -12.71 -5.46
C CYS A 119 -10.06 -13.67 -6.36
N LYS A 120 -10.52 -14.92 -6.48
CA LYS A 120 -9.96 -15.90 -7.40
C LYS A 120 -10.12 -15.52 -8.87
N GLU A 121 -11.32 -15.07 -9.25
CA GLU A 121 -11.63 -14.66 -10.63
C GLU A 121 -10.85 -13.42 -11.06
N ALA A 122 -10.56 -12.53 -10.13
CA ALA A 122 -9.69 -11.37 -10.33
C ALA A 122 -8.19 -11.70 -10.28
N GLU A 123 -7.82 -12.99 -10.10
CA GLU A 123 -6.45 -13.49 -10.03
C GLU A 123 -5.58 -12.79 -8.97
N LEU A 124 -6.18 -12.39 -7.84
CA LEU A 124 -5.48 -11.59 -6.83
C LEU A 124 -4.31 -12.34 -6.18
N TYR A 125 -3.25 -11.61 -5.87
CA TYR A 125 -2.18 -12.08 -4.98
C TYR A 125 -2.70 -12.20 -3.52
N PRO A 126 -2.28 -13.19 -2.68
CA PRO A 126 -1.28 -14.25 -2.90
C PRO A 126 -1.80 -15.56 -3.53
N ASN A 127 -2.94 -15.53 -4.24
CA ASN A 127 -3.57 -16.70 -4.86
C ASN A 127 -3.92 -17.83 -3.86
N ILE A 128 -4.61 -17.46 -2.77
CA ILE A 128 -5.07 -18.38 -1.69
C ILE A 128 -6.58 -18.63 -1.73
N TRP A 129 -7.26 -18.16 -2.77
CA TRP A 129 -8.72 -18.01 -2.84
C TRP A 129 -9.50 -19.30 -3.19
N ASP A 130 -8.86 -20.46 -3.06
CA ASP A 130 -9.37 -21.75 -3.56
C ASP A 130 -10.31 -22.47 -2.58
N TYR A 131 -10.43 -21.97 -1.34
CA TYR A 131 -11.23 -22.59 -0.27
C TYR A 131 -11.83 -21.52 0.65
N ASP A 132 -13.06 -21.78 1.10
CA ASP A 132 -13.87 -20.82 1.86
C ASP A 132 -13.64 -20.93 3.39
N GLU A 133 -12.78 -21.86 3.88
CA GLU A 133 -12.62 -22.14 5.32
C GLU A 133 -11.95 -21.01 6.12
N GLU A 134 -11.15 -20.16 5.47
CA GLU A 134 -10.39 -19.07 6.11
C GLU A 134 -11.01 -17.68 5.86
N GLU A 135 -12.21 -17.61 5.27
CA GLU A 135 -12.85 -16.35 4.85
C GLU A 135 -13.03 -15.35 6.01
N GLU A 136 -13.49 -15.81 7.18
CA GLU A 136 -13.66 -14.95 8.36
C GLU A 136 -12.31 -14.39 8.87
N GLU A 137 -11.26 -15.20 8.87
CA GLU A 137 -9.92 -14.77 9.31
C GLU A 137 -9.32 -13.75 8.34
N ILE A 138 -9.53 -13.95 7.03
CA ILE A 138 -9.12 -13.02 5.97
C ILE A 138 -9.87 -11.68 6.09
N ILE A 139 -11.17 -11.70 6.36
CA ILE A 139 -11.96 -10.48 6.56
C ILE A 139 -11.43 -9.69 7.77
N ASP A 140 -11.14 -10.37 8.89
CA ASP A 140 -10.56 -9.75 10.07
C ASP A 140 -9.17 -9.15 9.80
N GLU A 141 -8.34 -9.82 9.00
CA GLU A 141 -7.02 -9.34 8.58
C GLU A 141 -7.12 -8.09 7.68
N ILE A 142 -7.99 -8.11 6.65
CA ILE A 142 -8.22 -6.94 5.78
C ILE A 142 -8.71 -5.74 6.60
N LEU A 143 -9.62 -5.95 7.54
CA LEU A 143 -10.11 -4.89 8.42
C LEU A 143 -8.98 -4.34 9.31
N HIS A 144 -8.15 -5.22 9.86
CA HIS A 144 -6.99 -4.83 10.66
C HIS A 144 -6.02 -3.94 9.87
N ASP A 145 -5.64 -4.40 8.67
CA ASP A 145 -4.69 -3.73 7.78
C ASP A 145 -5.21 -2.37 7.33
N PHE A 146 -6.50 -2.28 6.99
CA PHE A 146 -7.15 -1.02 6.64
C PHE A 146 -7.08 0.00 7.79
N GLU A 147 -7.37 -0.42 9.03
CA GLU A 147 -7.30 0.47 10.19
C GLU A 147 -5.85 0.88 10.52
N GLN A 148 -4.87 -0.02 10.33
CA GLN A 148 -3.46 0.35 10.44
C GLN A 148 -3.05 1.34 9.35
N MET A 149 -3.48 1.14 8.10
CA MET A 149 -3.24 2.06 6.98
C MET A 149 -3.80 3.45 7.24
N LYS A 150 -5.05 3.55 7.73
CA LYS A 150 -5.64 4.82 8.16
C LYS A 150 -4.80 5.53 9.21
N ARG A 151 -4.36 4.79 10.23
CA ARG A 151 -3.52 5.34 11.30
C ARG A 151 -2.18 5.83 10.75
N PHE A 152 -1.52 5.01 9.94
CA PHE A 152 -0.24 5.32 9.31
C PHE A 152 -0.33 6.62 8.49
N TYR A 153 -1.27 6.72 7.54
CA TYR A 153 -1.40 7.90 6.68
C TYR A 153 -1.68 9.19 7.47
N LYS A 154 -2.44 9.11 8.57
CA LYS A 154 -2.64 10.24 9.48
C LYS A 154 -1.36 10.64 10.19
N GLN A 155 -0.59 9.68 10.70
CA GLN A 155 0.67 9.96 11.39
C GLN A 155 1.70 10.58 10.45
N VAL A 156 1.82 10.09 9.21
CA VAL A 156 2.72 10.68 8.20
C VAL A 156 2.27 12.11 7.83
N LEU A 157 0.96 12.33 7.66
CA LEU A 157 0.42 13.67 7.41
C LEU A 157 0.74 14.63 8.57
N GLU A 158 0.55 14.21 9.82
CA GLU A 158 0.86 15.00 11.02
C GLU A 158 2.36 15.27 11.17
N ALA A 159 3.21 14.32 10.79
CA ALA A 159 4.66 14.44 10.80
C ALA A 159 5.20 15.33 9.66
N ASN A 160 4.34 15.81 8.75
CA ASN A 160 4.73 16.56 7.57
C ASN A 160 5.72 15.78 6.67
N GLY A 161 5.54 14.45 6.61
CA GLY A 161 6.34 13.54 5.80
C GLY A 161 5.70 13.23 4.44
N HIS A 162 6.36 12.35 3.70
CA HIS A 162 5.91 11.69 2.49
C HIS A 162 5.70 10.19 2.78
N VAL A 163 5.05 9.48 1.87
CA VAL A 163 4.93 8.02 1.98
C VAL A 163 5.82 7.37 0.92
N LEU A 164 6.56 6.34 1.31
CA LEU A 164 7.18 5.38 0.41
C LEU A 164 6.43 4.05 0.54
N VAL A 165 6.15 3.41 -0.58
CA VAL A 165 5.51 2.09 -0.69
C VAL A 165 6.52 1.15 -1.34
N SER A 166 6.73 -0.03 -0.74
CA SER A 166 7.54 -1.11 -1.28
C SER A 166 6.73 -2.39 -1.33
N ILE A 167 6.72 -3.07 -2.47
CA ILE A 167 6.11 -4.39 -2.64
C ILE A 167 7.17 -5.32 -3.28
N CYS A 168 7.76 -6.20 -2.46
CA CYS A 168 8.89 -7.06 -2.83
C CYS A 168 8.90 -8.42 -2.09
#